data_AF-A0A812N6W2-F1
#
_entry.id   AF-A0A812N6W2-F1
#
_cell.length_a   1.000
_cell.length_b   1.000
_cell.length_c   1.000
_cell.angle_alpha   90.00
_cell.angle_beta   90.00
_cell.angle_gamma   90.00
#
_symmetry.space_group_name_H-M   'P 1'
#
loop_
_entity.id
_entity.type
_entity.pdbx_description
1 polymer ?
#
loop_
_entity_poly.entity_id
_entity_poly.type
_entity_poly.pdbx_seq_one_letter_code
_entity_poly.pdbx_strand_id
1 'polypeptide(L)'
;MDLSVSGMRMVVGDRLYHSPGDPKEVEGERERPAITLPLWAFDQFLVTAEGETPPELTDPDLPSMGHKRCGQIREYQRALNAIELVPGPIFTFCFWGVSRFCDVIQWQATGIPVFTPLDLNQYCGRPPLHFVLYTLTDSADGETRHLQSRKTYFFRCGFWSS
;
A
#
# COMPACT_ATOMS: atom_id res chain seq x y z
N MET A 1 -8.10 -9.16 -18.44
CA MET A 1 -7.78 -9.15 -16.99
C MET A 1 -6.26 -9.15 -16.95
N ASP A 2 -5.70 -7.95 -16.76
CA ASP A 2 -4.33 -7.62 -17.18
C ASP A 2 -3.25 -8.42 -16.45
N LEU A 3 -2.17 -8.77 -17.15
CA LEU A 3 -0.97 -9.44 -16.62
C LEU A 3 -0.45 -8.80 -15.32
N SER A 4 -0.70 -7.49 -15.15
CA SER A 4 -0.38 -6.68 -13.97
C SER A 4 -0.99 -7.21 -12.67
N VAL A 5 -2.29 -7.51 -12.68
CA VAL A 5 -3.03 -7.96 -11.49
C VAL A 5 -2.58 -9.36 -11.09
N SER A 6 -2.34 -10.23 -12.07
CA SER A 6 -1.82 -11.59 -11.84
C SER A 6 -0.43 -11.58 -11.22
N GLY A 7 0.47 -10.70 -11.69
CA GLY A 7 1.80 -10.53 -11.12
C GLY A 7 1.76 -10.04 -9.66
N MET A 8 0.88 -9.08 -9.36
CA MET A 8 0.72 -8.60 -7.98
C MET A 8 0.07 -9.64 -7.06
N ARG A 9 -0.89 -10.42 -7.54
CA ARG A 9 -1.47 -11.54 -6.77
C ARG A 9 -0.43 -12.62 -6.47
N MET A 10 0.54 -12.85 -7.36
CA MET A 10 1.64 -13.77 -7.11
C MET A 10 2.56 -13.30 -5.96
N VAL A 11 2.73 -11.98 -5.79
CA VAL A 11 3.59 -11.40 -4.76
C VAL A 11 2.85 -11.19 -3.42
N VAL A 12 1.57 -10.83 -3.48
CA VAL A 12 0.76 -10.40 -2.32
C VAL A 12 -0.24 -11.48 -1.88
N GLY A 13 -0.48 -12.51 -2.67
CA GLY A 13 -1.47 -13.55 -2.37
C GLY A 13 -2.91 -13.02 -2.33
N ASP A 14 -3.78 -13.78 -1.66
CA ASP A 14 -5.24 -13.62 -1.74
C ASP A 14 -5.80 -12.41 -0.97
N ARG A 15 -4.97 -11.71 -0.18
CA ARG A 15 -5.38 -10.51 0.57
C ARG A 15 -5.30 -9.21 -0.23
N LEU A 16 -5.02 -9.31 -1.52
CA LEU A 16 -5.01 -8.19 -2.44
C LEU A 16 -6.44 -7.83 -2.86
N TYR A 17 -6.89 -6.63 -2.51
CA TYR A 17 -8.10 -6.07 -3.08
C TYR A 17 -7.73 -5.26 -4.33
N HIS A 18 -8.38 -5.56 -5.45
CA HIS A 18 -8.22 -4.83 -6.70
C HIS A 18 -9.60 -4.56 -7.30
N SER A 19 -9.90 -3.29 -7.52
CA SER A 19 -11.07 -2.85 -8.26
C SER A 19 -10.62 -1.96 -9.42
N PRO A 20 -11.07 -2.22 -10.67
CA PRO A 20 -10.90 -1.29 -11.78
C PRO A 20 -11.78 -0.03 -11.64
N GLY A 21 -12.60 0.05 -10.57
CA GLY A 21 -13.59 1.08 -10.34
C GLY A 21 -14.90 0.78 -11.07
N ASP A 22 -15.95 1.44 -10.59
CA ASP A 22 -17.28 1.31 -11.16
C ASP A 22 -17.42 2.14 -12.46
N PRO A 23 -18.30 1.72 -13.39
CA PRO A 23 -18.66 2.49 -14.57
C PRO A 23 -19.22 3.87 -14.20
N LYS A 24 -19.40 4.74 -15.21
CA LYS A 24 -19.88 6.12 -14.98
C LYS A 24 -21.28 6.14 -14.38
N GLU A 25 -22.13 5.22 -14.80
CA GLU A 25 -23.50 5.07 -14.31
C GLU A 25 -23.55 3.87 -13.38
N VAL A 26 -23.83 4.13 -12.11
CA VAL A 26 -24.02 3.13 -11.07
C VAL A 26 -25.09 3.66 -10.12
N GLU A 27 -25.90 2.75 -9.56
CA GLU A 27 -26.82 3.10 -8.50
C GLU A 27 -26.05 3.27 -7.18
N GLY A 28 -26.20 4.42 -6.53
CA GLY A 28 -25.51 4.73 -5.27
C GLY A 28 -24.09 5.29 -5.46
N GLU A 29 -23.23 5.05 -4.47
CA GLU A 29 -21.85 5.56 -4.50
C GLU A 29 -20.97 4.72 -5.43
N ARG A 30 -20.18 5.44 -6.24
CA ARG A 30 -19.24 4.86 -7.20
C ARG A 30 -17.90 4.50 -6.55
N GLU A 31 -17.45 3.27 -6.73
CA GLU A 31 -16.10 2.88 -6.38
C GLU A 31 -15.07 3.45 -7.37
N ARG A 32 -13.97 3.99 -6.84
CA ARG A 32 -12.82 4.43 -7.63
C ARG A 32 -11.86 3.26 -7.89
N PRO A 33 -11.11 3.27 -9.01
CA PRO A 33 -10.06 2.29 -9.23
C PRO A 33 -9.11 2.27 -8.03
N ALA A 34 -8.84 1.08 -7.50
CA ALA A 34 -8.06 0.93 -6.30
C ALA A 34 -7.33 -0.41 -6.27
N ILE A 35 -6.10 -0.35 -5.76
CA ILE A 35 -5.31 -1.51 -5.36
C ILE A 35 -5.04 -1.31 -3.88
N THR A 36 -5.52 -2.23 -3.05
CA THR A 36 -5.30 -2.20 -1.61
C THR A 36 -4.51 -3.42 -1.19
N LEU A 37 -3.47 -3.16 -0.42
CA LEU A 37 -2.56 -4.15 0.11
C LEU A 37 -2.72 -4.18 1.64
N PRO A 38 -2.63 -5.36 2.28
CA PRO A 38 -2.56 -5.43 3.73
C PRO A 38 -1.26 -4.83 4.25
N LEU A 39 -1.22 -4.43 5.52
CA LEU A 39 -0.03 -3.81 6.13
C LEU A 39 1.24 -4.67 6.03
N TRP A 40 1.14 -6.00 5.91
CA TRP A 40 2.35 -6.82 5.75
C TRP A 40 3.05 -6.59 4.40
N ALA A 41 2.42 -5.88 3.46
CA ALA A 41 3.05 -5.50 2.20
C ALA A 41 4.18 -4.47 2.37
N PHE A 42 4.23 -3.77 3.51
CA PHE A 42 5.40 -2.96 3.88
C PHE A 42 6.65 -3.85 4.04
N ASP A 43 7.83 -3.27 3.81
CA ASP A 43 9.09 -4.02 3.86
C ASP A 43 9.60 -4.18 5.29
N GLN A 44 9.27 -3.20 6.13
CA GLN A 44 9.72 -3.11 7.51
C GLN A 44 8.70 -2.31 8.32
N PHE A 45 8.56 -2.66 9.61
CA PHE A 45 7.87 -1.81 10.57
C PHE A 45 8.66 -1.66 11.86
N LEU A 46 8.45 -0.54 12.55
CA LEU A 46 8.98 -0.24 13.86
C LEU A 46 7.85 0.28 14.76
N VAL A 47 7.99 0.00 16.05
CA VAL A 47 7.14 0.57 17.10
C VAL A 47 8.06 1.32 18.04
N THR A 48 7.87 2.63 18.14
CA THR A 48 8.50 3.47 19.15
C THR A 48 7.49 3.70 20.27
N ALA A 49 7.89 3.44 21.52
CA ALA A 49 6.96 3.55 22.64
C ALA A 49 6.51 4.99 22.87
N GLU A 50 5.39 5.16 23.58
CA GLU A 50 4.90 6.49 23.93
C GLU A 50 5.96 7.24 24.77
N GLY A 51 6.26 8.48 24.38
CA GLY A 51 7.27 9.31 25.03
C GLY A 51 8.72 9.07 24.58
N GLU A 52 8.97 8.06 23.75
CA GLU A 52 10.28 7.85 23.13
C GLU A 52 10.41 8.64 21.81
N THR A 53 11.65 8.98 21.45
CA THR A 53 11.95 9.63 20.17
C THR A 53 12.05 8.58 19.06
N PRO A 54 11.26 8.67 17.98
CA PRO A 54 11.38 7.75 16.86
C PRO A 54 12.70 7.98 16.11
N PRO A 55 13.25 6.97 15.42
CA PRO A 55 14.43 7.17 14.59
C PRO A 55 14.14 8.19 13.49
N GLU A 56 15.16 8.94 13.09
CA GLU A 56 15.04 9.83 11.94
C GLU A 56 14.81 9.00 10.67
N LEU A 57 13.90 9.46 9.79
CA LEU A 57 13.63 8.76 8.53
C LEU A 57 14.83 8.75 7.57
N THR A 58 15.82 9.61 7.82
CA THR A 58 17.09 9.72 7.10
C THR A 58 18.25 9.02 7.80
N ASP A 59 18.00 8.34 8.92
CA ASP A 59 19.04 7.59 9.64
C ASP A 59 19.58 6.46 8.75
N PRO A 60 20.90 6.40 8.46
CA PRO A 60 21.49 5.33 7.66
C PRO A 60 21.31 3.94 8.28
N ASP A 61 21.11 3.86 9.60
CA ASP A 61 20.90 2.60 10.31
C ASP A 61 19.43 2.17 10.35
N LEU A 62 18.48 3.01 9.90
CA LEU A 62 17.05 2.67 9.86
C LEU A 62 16.75 1.31 9.20
N PRO A 63 17.38 0.91 8.07
CA PRO A 63 17.16 -0.41 7.45
C PRO A 63 17.61 -1.60 8.31
N SER A 64 18.38 -1.37 9.37
CA SER A 64 18.82 -2.41 10.30
C SER A 64 17.84 -2.62 11.47
N MET A 65 16.97 -1.64 11.73
CA MET A 65 16.09 -1.59 12.91
C MET A 65 14.76 -2.34 12.73
N GLY A 66 14.06 -2.60 13.83
CA GLY A 66 12.68 -3.14 13.83
C GLY A 66 12.51 -4.51 13.15
N HIS A 67 11.30 -4.77 12.67
CA HIS A 67 10.94 -6.05 12.04
C HIS A 67 10.97 -5.92 10.52
N LYS A 68 11.62 -6.87 9.85
CA LYS A 68 11.78 -6.89 8.39
C LYS A 68 11.04 -8.06 7.75
N ARG A 69 10.42 -7.79 6.61
CA ARG A 69 9.74 -8.80 5.79
C ARG A 69 10.73 -9.74 5.09
N CYS A 70 11.86 -9.19 4.63
CA CYS A 70 12.86 -9.95 3.87
C CYS A 70 13.50 -11.06 4.73
N GLY A 71 13.53 -12.28 4.19
CA GLY A 71 14.13 -13.45 4.84
C GLY A 71 13.29 -14.08 5.95
N GLN A 72 12.25 -13.42 6.47
CA GLN A 72 11.52 -13.87 7.68
C GLN A 72 10.00 -13.59 7.62
N ILE A 73 9.38 -13.75 6.45
CA ILE A 73 7.98 -13.33 6.21
C ILE A 73 6.96 -13.86 7.24
N ARG A 74 7.11 -15.10 7.72
CA ARG A 74 6.18 -15.70 8.70
C ARG A 74 6.27 -15.03 10.07
N GLU A 75 7.49 -14.76 10.52
CA GLU A 75 7.72 -14.06 11.78
C GLU A 75 7.28 -12.60 11.69
N TYR A 76 7.63 -11.95 10.59
CA TYR A 76 7.18 -10.58 10.29
C TYR A 76 5.65 -10.45 10.31
N GLN A 77 4.94 -11.34 9.62
CA GLN A 77 3.47 -11.35 9.63
C GLN A 77 2.90 -11.63 11.03
N ARG A 78 3.51 -12.54 11.80
CA ARG A 78 3.07 -12.81 13.17
C ARG A 78 3.23 -11.58 14.06
N ALA A 79 4.39 -10.94 14.01
CA ALA A 79 4.67 -9.74 14.79
C ALA A 79 3.73 -8.60 14.39
N LEU A 80 3.52 -8.37 13.10
CA LEU A 80 2.62 -7.33 12.61
C LEU A 80 1.15 -7.58 12.99
N ASN A 81 0.66 -8.82 12.89
CA ASN A 81 -0.72 -9.15 13.28
C ASN A 81 -0.94 -9.07 14.80
N ALA A 82 0.12 -9.09 15.60
CA ALA A 82 0.05 -8.95 17.05
C ALA A 82 0.05 -7.47 17.50
N ILE A 83 0.30 -6.53 16.59
CA ILE A 83 0.29 -5.10 16.90
C ILE A 83 -1.15 -4.59 16.95
N GLU A 84 -1.47 -3.87 18.01
CA GLU A 84 -2.67 -3.06 18.11
C GLU A 84 -2.32 -1.59 17.80
N LEU A 85 -2.94 -1.03 16.76
CA LEU A 85 -2.71 0.37 16.37
C LEU A 85 -3.55 1.29 17.27
N VAL A 86 -2.94 1.71 18.37
CA VAL A 86 -3.55 2.58 19.40
C VAL A 86 -2.87 3.95 19.46
N PRO A 87 -3.53 4.99 20.02
CA PRO A 87 -2.87 6.26 20.31
C PRO A 87 -1.72 6.10 21.31
N GLY A 88 -0.68 6.94 21.20
CA GLY A 88 0.47 6.98 22.10
C GLY A 88 1.77 6.57 21.39
N PRO A 89 1.95 5.28 21.02
CA PRO A 89 3.11 4.82 20.27
C PRO A 89 3.19 5.43 18.86
N ILE A 90 4.42 5.49 18.32
CA ILE A 90 4.67 5.85 16.93
C ILE A 90 4.95 4.57 16.13
N PHE A 91 4.14 4.36 15.09
CA PHE A 91 4.29 3.24 14.16
C PHE A 91 4.95 3.73 12.87
N THR A 92 6.17 3.25 12.60
CA THR A 92 6.89 3.59 11.38
C THR A 92 6.82 2.42 10.40
N PHE A 93 6.26 2.65 9.22
CA PHE A 93 6.16 1.65 8.15
C PHE A 93 7.01 2.07 6.95
N CYS A 94 7.98 1.24 6.57
CA CYS A 94 8.87 1.54 5.45
C CYS A 94 8.42 0.78 4.19
N PHE A 95 8.27 1.51 3.09
CA PHE A 95 7.83 0.97 1.79
C PHE A 95 8.84 1.28 0.69
N TRP A 96 9.92 0.52 0.67
CA TRP A 96 11.02 0.70 -0.28
C TRP A 96 10.93 -0.24 -1.47
N GLY A 97 10.31 -1.41 -1.34
CA GLY A 97 10.31 -2.46 -2.35
C GLY A 97 9.75 -2.01 -3.70
N VAL A 98 8.80 -1.06 -3.69
CA VAL A 98 8.22 -0.49 -4.92
C VAL A 98 9.19 0.40 -5.68
N SER A 99 10.21 0.99 -5.03
CA SER A 99 11.19 1.85 -5.71
C SER A 99 12.00 1.10 -6.77
N ARG A 100 12.11 -0.23 -6.65
CA ARG A 100 12.76 -1.09 -7.64
C ARG A 100 11.94 -1.27 -8.93
N PHE A 101 10.64 -0.99 -8.85
CA PHE A 101 9.69 -1.25 -9.91
C PHE A 101 8.99 0.00 -10.42
N CYS A 102 9.28 1.17 -9.84
CA CYS A 102 8.59 2.42 -10.12
C CYS A 102 9.61 3.56 -10.07
N ASP A 103 9.99 4.07 -11.25
CA ASP A 103 10.67 5.34 -11.37
C ASP A 103 9.60 6.44 -11.39
N VAL A 104 9.38 7.04 -10.23
CA VAL A 104 8.39 8.12 -10.07
C VAL A 104 8.83 9.41 -10.77
N ILE A 105 10.14 9.64 -10.96
CA ILE A 105 10.65 10.85 -11.62
C ILE A 105 10.32 10.79 -13.12
N GLN A 106 10.54 9.64 -13.75
CA GLN A 106 10.21 9.43 -15.17
C GLN A 106 8.78 8.91 -15.39
N TRP A 107 8.06 8.61 -14.32
CA TRP A 107 6.71 8.02 -14.33
C TRP A 107 6.64 6.69 -15.10
N GLN A 108 7.60 5.79 -14.83
CA GLN A 108 7.73 4.51 -15.53
C GLN A 108 7.80 3.34 -14.55
N ALA A 109 7.18 2.21 -14.92
CA ALA A 109 7.50 0.94 -14.28
C ALA A 109 8.88 0.49 -14.76
N THR A 110 9.73 0.04 -13.84
CA THR A 110 11.11 -0.38 -14.09
C THR A 110 11.38 -1.78 -13.51
N GLY A 111 12.53 -2.39 -13.82
CA GLY A 111 12.97 -3.61 -13.14
C GLY A 111 12.16 -4.89 -13.40
N ILE A 112 11.26 -4.92 -14.39
CA ILE A 112 10.56 -6.14 -14.83
C ILE A 112 11.16 -6.58 -16.17
N PRO A 113 11.98 -7.64 -16.20
CA PRO A 113 12.61 -8.13 -17.43
C PRO A 113 11.57 -8.33 -18.55
N VAL A 114 11.91 -7.92 -19.78
CA VAL A 114 11.07 -7.99 -21.00
C VAL A 114 9.95 -6.95 -21.10
N PHE A 115 9.46 -6.37 -20.00
CA PHE A 115 8.26 -5.51 -20.00
C PHE A 115 8.50 -4.06 -19.58
N THR A 116 9.73 -3.68 -19.20
CA THR A 116 10.07 -2.30 -18.77
C THR A 116 11.13 -1.65 -19.67
N PRO A 117 11.08 -0.33 -19.87
CA PRO A 117 10.20 0.63 -19.20
C PRO A 117 8.76 0.63 -19.76
N LEU A 118 7.77 0.78 -18.87
CA LEU A 118 6.35 0.93 -19.22
C LEU A 118 5.83 2.25 -18.63
N ASP A 119 5.12 3.05 -19.42
CA ASP A 119 4.45 4.27 -18.93
C ASP A 119 3.43 3.92 -17.84
N LEU A 120 3.61 4.46 -16.63
CA LEU A 120 2.70 4.20 -15.51
C LEU A 120 1.29 4.72 -15.76
N ASN A 121 1.08 5.66 -16.70
CA ASN A 121 -0.27 6.07 -17.09
C ASN A 121 -1.08 4.92 -17.70
N GLN A 122 -0.41 3.98 -18.37
CA GLN A 122 -1.05 2.80 -18.94
C GLN A 122 -1.43 1.78 -17.87
N TYR A 123 -0.75 1.81 -16.72
CA TYR A 123 -0.91 0.84 -15.64
C TYR A 123 -1.82 1.36 -14.50
N CYS A 124 -1.53 2.55 -13.97
CA CYS A 124 -2.20 3.14 -12.83
C CYS A 124 -3.22 4.23 -13.23
N GLY A 125 -3.34 4.54 -14.52
CA GLY A 125 -4.09 5.69 -15.00
C GLY A 125 -3.32 7.00 -14.86
N ARG A 126 -3.91 8.09 -15.36
CA ARG A 126 -3.30 9.42 -15.28
C ARG A 126 -3.26 9.94 -13.83
N PRO A 127 -2.15 10.59 -13.42
CA PRO A 127 -2.05 11.16 -12.09
C PRO A 127 -3.17 12.17 -11.74
N PRO A 128 -3.38 12.45 -10.44
CA PRO A 128 -2.57 11.99 -9.31
C PRO A 128 -2.89 10.55 -8.88
N LEU A 129 -1.85 9.81 -8.49
CA LEU A 129 -2.02 8.57 -7.74
C LEU A 129 -2.19 8.90 -6.26
N HIS A 130 -3.10 8.19 -5.60
CA HIS A 130 -3.38 8.40 -4.18
C HIS A 130 -2.83 7.24 -3.35
N PHE A 131 -1.80 7.51 -2.55
CA PHE A 131 -1.35 6.58 -1.50
C PHE A 131 -2.13 6.88 -0.23
N VAL A 132 -2.84 5.89 0.29
CA VAL A 132 -3.76 6.04 1.41
C VAL A 132 -3.60 4.92 2.42
N LEU A 133 -3.79 5.26 3.69
CA LEU A 133 -3.97 4.31 4.78
C LEU A 133 -5.31 4.59 5.45
N TYR A 134 -6.13 3.57 5.61
CA TYR A 134 -7.49 3.71 6.12
C TYR A 134 -7.98 2.42 6.79
N THR A 135 -8.98 2.55 7.65
CA THR A 135 -9.87 1.44 8.02
C THR A 135 -11.11 1.45 7.14
N LEU A 136 -11.65 0.27 6.89
CA LEU A 136 -12.89 0.09 6.14
C LEU A 136 -14.01 -0.27 7.12
N THR A 137 -15.10 0.49 7.08
CA THR A 137 -16.28 0.21 7.91
C THR A 137 -16.99 -1.04 7.40
N ASP A 138 -17.30 -1.97 8.29
CA ASP A 138 -18.06 -3.18 7.95
C ASP A 138 -19.43 -2.82 7.37
N SER A 139 -19.90 -3.60 6.40
CA SER A 139 -21.24 -3.43 5.84
C SER A 139 -22.17 -4.50 6.38
N ALA A 140 -23.34 -4.07 6.85
CA ALA A 140 -24.40 -4.98 7.28
C ALA A 140 -24.94 -5.84 6.12
N ASP A 141 -24.88 -5.33 4.88
CA ASP A 141 -25.48 -5.96 3.71
C ASP A 141 -24.47 -6.81 2.89
N GLY A 142 -23.29 -7.07 3.45
CA GLY A 142 -22.23 -7.83 2.76
C GLY A 142 -21.52 -7.05 1.65
N GLU A 143 -21.68 -5.72 1.59
CA GLU A 143 -20.96 -4.87 0.64
C GLU A 143 -19.44 -5.01 0.85
N THR A 144 -18.73 -5.38 -0.22
CA THR A 144 -17.28 -5.62 -0.19
C THR A 144 -16.49 -4.48 -0.85
N ARG A 145 -17.14 -3.56 -1.56
CA ARG A 145 -16.48 -2.44 -2.24
C ARG A 145 -15.86 -1.47 -1.26
N HIS A 146 -14.67 -0.99 -1.62
CA HIS A 146 -13.94 0.01 -0.86
C HIS A 146 -14.44 1.42 -1.26
N LEU A 147 -15.73 1.69 -1.00
CA LEU A 147 -16.38 2.98 -1.23
C LEU A 147 -15.73 4.09 -0.39
N GLN A 148 -15.76 5.34 -0.86
CA GLN A 148 -15.11 6.44 -0.16
C GLN A 148 -15.81 6.76 1.16
N SER A 149 -17.15 6.69 1.21
CA SER A 149 -17.92 6.88 2.45
C SER A 149 -17.60 5.87 3.55
N ARG A 150 -17.09 4.68 3.18
CA ARG A 150 -16.75 3.61 4.11
C ARG A 150 -15.33 3.70 4.66
N LYS A 151 -14.50 4.62 4.14
CA LYS A 151 -13.08 4.73 4.51
C LYS A 151 -12.88 5.80 5.57
N THR A 152 -12.30 5.38 6.69
CA THR A 152 -11.77 6.30 7.69
C THR A 152 -10.27 6.41 7.47
N TYR A 153 -9.81 7.56 6.96
CA TYR A 153 -8.43 7.77 6.57
C TYR A 153 -7.54 8.18 7.74
N PHE A 154 -6.38 7.53 7.87
CA PHE A 154 -5.28 7.94 8.73
C PHE A 154 -4.21 8.71 7.96
N PHE A 155 -4.03 8.35 6.68
CA PHE A 155 -3.08 9.00 5.78
C PHE A 155 -3.66 9.10 4.38
N ARG A 156 -3.42 10.22 3.71
CA ARG A 156 -3.79 10.43 2.31
C ARG A 156 -2.82 11.40 1.65
N CYS A 157 -2.06 10.91 0.68
CA CYS A 157 -1.16 11.71 -0.13
C CYS A 157 -1.45 11.48 -1.62
N GLY A 158 -1.54 12.56 -2.38
CA GLY A 158 -1.52 12.52 -3.84
C GLY A 158 -0.09 12.69 -4.32
N PHE A 159 0.37 11.84 -5.22
CA PHE A 159 1.69 11.97 -5.84
C PHE A 159 1.59 11.83 -7.37
N TRP A 160 2.43 12.60 -8.05
CA TRP A 160 2.57 12.65 -9.50
C TRP A 160 3.96 13.20 -9.83
N SER A 161 4.48 12.84 -11.00
CA SER A 161 5.59 13.59 -11.60
C SER A 161 5.05 14.84 -12.28
N SER A 162 5.78 15.95 -12.19
CA SER A 162 5.50 17.19 -12.91
C SER A 162 5.62 17.03 -14.42
#